data_AF-A0A379FLM9-F1
#
_entry.id   AF-A0A379FLM9-F1
#
_cell.length_a   1.000
_cell.length_b   1.000
_cell.length_c   1.000
_cell.angle_alpha   90.00
_cell.angle_beta   90.00
_cell.angle_gamma   90.00
#
_symmetry.space_group_name_H-M   'P 1'
#
loop_
_entity.id
_entity.type
_entity.pdbx_description
1 polymer ?
#
loop_
_entity_poly.entity_id
_entity_poly.type
_entity_poly.pdbx_seq_one_letter_code
_entity_poly.pdbx_strand_id
1 'polypeptide(L)'
;MSQPVEHLYRELQFSIREIVGTRTLDELLENKQLIDELMLAQVAQYVTEFSLEIDSIGVKDIILPGDMRTILSQVVEAEKSAQANVIRRREETAATRSLLNTAKVMENNPIALRLKELETLENIAHRIDQISVYGGLDQVLNGLVKIKE
;
A
#
# COMPACT_ATOMS: atom_id res chain seq x y z
N MET A 1 22.04 -37.15 38.35
CA MET A 1 22.68 -36.48 37.21
C MET A 1 21.53 -36.01 36.33
N SER A 2 21.12 -34.74 36.45
CA SER A 2 20.03 -34.19 35.64
C SER A 2 20.34 -34.40 34.17
N GLN A 3 19.33 -34.78 33.39
CA GLN A 3 19.49 -34.96 31.95
C GLN A 3 19.90 -33.59 31.35
N PRO A 4 21.12 -33.44 30.79
CA PRO A 4 21.61 -32.15 30.31
C PRO A 4 20.71 -31.54 29.22
N VAL A 5 20.01 -32.40 28.47
CA VAL A 5 19.02 -32.01 27.47
C VAL A 5 17.80 -31.33 28.09
N GLU A 6 17.29 -31.82 29.22
CA GLU A 6 16.13 -31.21 29.90
C GLU A 6 16.48 -29.84 30.49
N HIS A 7 17.71 -29.70 30.99
CA HIS A 7 18.19 -28.41 31.49
C HIS A 7 18.34 -27.39 30.37
N LEU A 8 18.97 -27.78 29.26
CA LEU A 8 19.09 -26.94 28.06
C LEU A 8 17.72 -26.52 27.52
N TYR A 9 16.77 -27.45 27.46
CA TYR A 9 15.41 -27.18 27.02
C TYR A 9 14.69 -26.14 27.92
N ARG A 10 14.94 -26.18 29.22
CA ARG A 10 14.37 -25.21 30.17
C ARG A 10 15.00 -23.83 30.03
N GLU A 11 16.31 -23.74 29.88
CA GLU A 11 17.00 -22.46 29.68
C GLU A 11 16.57 -21.80 28.36
N LEU A 12 16.43 -22.59 27.29
CA LEU A 12 15.87 -22.16 26.01
C LEU A 12 14.46 -21.55 26.18
N GLN A 13 13.59 -22.18 26.99
CA GLN A 13 12.26 -21.67 27.26
C GLN A 13 12.24 -20.38 28.07
N PHE A 14 13.19 -20.18 28.99
CA PHE A 14 13.28 -18.93 29.76
C PHE A 14 13.82 -17.79 28.91
N SER A 15 14.89 -18.02 28.15
CA SER A 15 15.48 -17.03 27.26
C SER A 15 14.47 -16.52 26.23
N ILE A 16 13.73 -17.41 25.55
CA ILE A 16 12.72 -16.97 24.57
C ILE A 16 11.58 -16.18 25.22
N ARG A 17 11.19 -16.53 26.46
CA ARG A 17 10.14 -15.82 27.19
C ARG A 17 10.60 -14.42 27.58
N GLU A 18 11.84 -14.26 28.01
CA GLU A 18 12.43 -12.96 28.35
C GLU A 18 12.53 -12.05 27.11
N ILE A 19 13.02 -12.59 26.00
CA ILE A 19 13.14 -11.86 24.73
C ILE A 19 11.76 -11.41 24.22
N VAL A 20 10.77 -12.30 24.22
CA VAL A 20 9.40 -11.97 23.78
C VAL A 20 8.71 -11.00 24.75
N GLY A 21 9.00 -11.08 26.06
CA GLY A 21 8.38 -10.22 27.07
C GLY A 21 8.83 -8.76 27.04
N THR A 22 9.99 -8.47 26.45
CA THR A 22 10.54 -7.10 26.36
C THR A 22 10.22 -6.40 25.03
N ARG A 23 9.50 -7.07 24.13
CA ARG A 23 9.29 -6.65 22.74
C ARG A 23 7.81 -6.53 22.41
N THR A 24 7.50 -5.64 21.49
CA THR A 24 6.14 -5.51 20.95
C THR A 24 5.86 -6.62 19.94
N LEU A 25 4.58 -6.95 19.75
CA LEU A 25 4.20 -7.98 18.78
C LEU A 25 4.64 -7.63 17.36
N ASP A 26 4.55 -6.36 16.96
CA ASP A 26 4.94 -5.91 15.62
C ASP A 26 6.44 -6.13 15.38
N GLU A 27 7.30 -5.81 16.36
CA GLU A 27 8.74 -6.06 16.26
C GLU A 27 9.06 -7.56 16.07
N LEU A 28 8.33 -8.43 16.77
CA LEU A 28 8.50 -9.88 16.68
C LEU A 28 8.04 -10.45 15.32
N LEU A 29 7.02 -9.83 14.72
CA LEU A 29 6.49 -10.21 13.41
C LEU A 29 7.35 -9.69 12.26
N GLU A 30 7.94 -8.50 12.39
CA GLU A 30 8.78 -7.89 11.36
C GLU A 30 10.18 -8.52 11.31
N ASN A 31 10.81 -8.78 12.47
CA ASN A 31 12.24 -9.12 12.54
C ASN A 31 12.52 -10.43 13.29
N LYS A 32 12.14 -11.57 12.69
CA LYS A 32 12.43 -12.90 13.27
C LYS A 32 13.91 -13.19 13.45
N GLN A 33 14.75 -12.77 12.50
CA GLN A 33 16.22 -13.00 12.54
C GLN A 33 16.88 -12.38 13.77
N LEU A 34 16.39 -11.22 14.24
CA LEU A 34 16.88 -10.60 15.46
C LEU A 34 16.64 -11.47 16.70
N ILE A 35 15.50 -12.17 16.74
CA ILE A 35 15.18 -13.08 17.84
C ILE A 35 16.16 -14.25 17.82
N ASP A 36 16.43 -14.80 16.65
CA ASP A 36 17.34 -15.94 16.47
C ASP A 36 18.77 -15.58 16.93
N GLU A 37 19.28 -14.41 16.54
CA GLU A 37 20.61 -13.91 16.95
C GLU A 37 20.72 -13.69 18.46
N LEU A 38 19.71 -13.05 19.06
CA LEU A 38 19.68 -12.79 20.50
C LEU A 38 19.60 -14.10 21.30
N MET A 39 18.79 -15.04 20.83
CA MET A 39 18.63 -16.34 21.46
C MET A 39 19.94 -17.14 21.38
N LEU A 40 20.61 -17.14 20.22
CA LEU A 40 21.91 -17.81 20.07
C LEU A 40 22.95 -17.24 21.02
N ALA A 41 23.05 -15.91 21.12
CA ALA A 41 24.01 -15.23 21.99
C ALA A 41 23.79 -15.58 23.47
N GLN A 42 22.53 -15.62 23.93
CA GLN A 42 22.20 -15.91 25.31
C GLN A 42 22.43 -17.40 25.64
N VAL A 43 22.02 -18.30 24.75
CA VAL A 43 22.12 -19.76 24.98
C VAL A 43 23.57 -20.26 24.84
N ALA A 44 24.37 -19.70 23.94
CA ALA A 44 25.77 -20.08 23.77
C ALA A 44 26.59 -19.92 25.06
N GLN A 45 26.29 -18.91 25.89
CA GLN A 45 26.94 -18.72 27.20
C GLN A 45 26.70 -19.92 28.13
N TYR A 46 25.46 -20.41 28.22
CA TYR A 46 25.11 -21.55 29.06
C TYR A 46 25.67 -22.87 28.54
N VAL A 47 25.66 -23.06 27.23
CA VAL A 47 26.05 -24.33 26.59
C VAL A 47 27.56 -24.56 26.68
N THR A 48 28.35 -23.48 26.71
CA THR A 48 29.81 -23.53 26.88
C THR A 48 30.19 -24.21 28.21
N GLU A 49 29.38 -24.07 29.26
CA GLU A 49 29.59 -24.74 30.56
C GLU A 49 29.47 -26.28 30.47
N PHE A 50 28.74 -26.78 29.48
CA PHE A 50 28.49 -28.20 29.26
C PHE A 50 29.34 -28.81 28.13
N SER A 51 30.29 -28.05 27.55
CA SER A 51 31.13 -28.48 26.41
C SER A 51 30.32 -28.94 25.19
N LEU A 52 29.15 -28.34 24.98
CA LEU A 52 28.27 -28.59 23.83
C LEU A 52 28.42 -27.43 22.83
N GLU A 53 28.05 -27.66 21.58
CA GLU A 53 28.03 -26.63 20.53
C GLU A 53 26.65 -26.61 19.88
N ILE A 54 26.11 -25.41 19.65
CA ILE A 54 24.83 -25.21 18.94
C ILE A 54 25.16 -24.73 17.53
N ASP A 55 24.76 -25.51 16.54
CA ASP A 55 24.93 -25.18 15.12
C ASP A 55 23.93 -24.10 14.67
N SER A 56 22.65 -24.23 15.05
CA SER A 56 21.62 -23.24 14.72
C SER A 56 20.46 -23.24 15.70
N ILE A 57 19.82 -22.09 15.84
CA ILE A 57 18.63 -21.89 16.64
C ILE A 57 17.68 -20.97 15.90
N GLY A 58 16.37 -21.21 16.00
CA GLY A 58 15.41 -20.33 15.35
C GLY A 58 13.97 -20.53 15.78
N VAL A 59 13.19 -19.46 15.66
CA VAL A 59 11.74 -19.49 15.94
C VAL A 59 10.98 -20.00 14.72
N LYS A 60 10.32 -21.14 14.87
CA LYS A 60 9.52 -21.74 13.80
C LYS A 60 8.24 -20.93 13.51
N ASP A 61 7.29 -20.95 14.45
CA ASP A 61 5.96 -20.35 14.28
C ASP A 61 5.52 -19.59 15.55
N ILE A 62 4.92 -18.42 15.35
CA ILE A 62 4.27 -17.65 16.41
C ILE A 62 2.76 -17.89 16.29
N ILE A 63 2.20 -18.62 17.24
CA ILE A 63 0.77 -18.94 17.24
C ILE A 63 0.04 -17.93 18.12
N LEU A 64 -0.70 -17.02 17.47
CA LEU A 64 -1.56 -16.06 18.15
C LEU A 64 -2.95 -16.67 18.43
N PRO A 65 -3.53 -16.44 19.63
CA PRO A 65 -4.93 -16.75 19.90
C PRO A 65 -5.87 -16.07 18.90
N GLY A 66 -7.04 -16.69 18.64
CA GLY A 66 -7.99 -16.23 17.61
C GLY A 66 -8.45 -14.78 17.77
N ASP A 67 -8.73 -14.36 19.00
CA ASP A 67 -9.18 -12.99 19.30
C ASP A 67 -8.11 -11.95 18.95
N MET A 68 -6.86 -12.23 19.33
CA MET A 68 -5.72 -11.32 19.07
C MET A 68 -5.44 -11.18 17.57
N ARG A 69 -5.51 -12.29 16.81
CA ARG A 69 -5.36 -12.27 15.35
C ARG A 69 -6.40 -11.39 14.68
N THR A 70 -7.63 -11.44 15.18
CA THR A 70 -8.76 -10.66 14.64
C THR A 70 -8.54 -9.17 14.87
N ILE A 71 -8.17 -8.79 16.10
CA ILE A 71 -7.88 -7.39 16.46
C ILE A 71 -6.71 -6.85 15.65
N LEU A 72 -5.61 -7.61 15.54
CA LEU A 72 -4.43 -7.18 14.78
C LEU A 72 -4.77 -6.96 13.30
N SER A 73 -5.54 -7.87 12.70
CA SER A 73 -5.99 -7.72 11.31
C SER A 73 -6.80 -6.43 11.12
N GLN A 74 -7.69 -6.10 12.06
CA GLN A 74 -8.50 -4.88 12.02
C GLN A 74 -7.64 -3.61 12.16
N VAL A 75 -6.65 -3.63 13.05
CA VAL A 75 -5.73 -2.49 13.24
C VAL A 75 -4.91 -2.26 11.97
N VAL A 76 -4.31 -3.31 11.42
CA VAL A 76 -3.52 -3.23 10.18
C VAL A 76 -4.37 -2.74 9.02
N GLU A 77 -5.60 -3.23 8.87
CA GLU A 77 -6.53 -2.78 7.83
C GLU A 77 -6.88 -1.29 7.99
N ALA A 78 -7.17 -0.84 9.21
CA ALA A 78 -7.45 0.55 9.50
C ALA A 78 -6.25 1.48 9.20
N GLU A 79 -5.04 1.07 9.59
CA GLU A 79 -3.81 1.82 9.29
C GLU A 79 -3.55 1.92 7.78
N LYS A 80 -3.68 0.80 7.05
CA LYS A 80 -3.51 0.81 5.59
C LYS A 80 -4.56 1.67 4.91
N SER A 81 -5.81 1.61 5.35
CA SER A 81 -6.90 2.46 4.85
C SER A 81 -6.65 3.95 5.14
N ALA A 82 -6.17 4.28 6.33
CA ALA A 82 -5.80 5.64 6.70
C ALA A 82 -4.64 6.16 5.83
N GLN A 83 -3.59 5.35 5.66
CA GLN A 83 -2.44 5.67 4.82
C GLN A 83 -2.86 5.90 3.36
N ALA A 84 -3.68 5.02 2.81
CA ALA A 84 -4.22 5.16 1.46
C ALA A 84 -5.04 6.46 1.30
N ASN A 85 -5.86 6.80 2.31
CA ASN A 85 -6.63 8.05 2.28
C ASN A 85 -5.73 9.28 2.30
N VAL A 86 -4.66 9.30 3.09
CA VAL A 86 -3.72 10.43 3.12
C VAL A 86 -3.03 10.62 1.76
N ILE A 87 -2.59 9.53 1.13
CA ILE A 87 -1.98 9.56 -0.20
C ILE A 87 -2.99 10.11 -1.22
N ARG A 88 -4.20 9.54 -1.26
CA ARG A 88 -5.27 10.01 -2.16
C ARG A 88 -5.57 11.50 -2.00
N ARG A 89 -5.73 11.98 -0.76
CA ARG A 89 -6.01 13.41 -0.50
C ARG A 89 -4.86 14.31 -0.93
N ARG A 90 -3.61 13.85 -0.76
CA ARG A 90 -2.41 14.58 -1.21
C ARG A 90 -2.36 14.66 -2.74
N GLU A 91 -2.65 13.55 -3.41
CA GLU A 91 -2.71 13.48 -4.87
C GLU A 91 -3.85 14.34 -5.43
N GLU A 92 -5.06 14.26 -4.85
CA GLU A 92 -6.19 15.11 -5.22
C GLU A 92 -5.83 16.60 -5.09
N THR A 93 -5.21 17.00 -3.98
CA THR A 93 -4.78 18.40 -3.77
C THR A 93 -3.72 18.82 -4.79
N ALA A 94 -2.76 17.95 -5.10
CA ALA A 94 -1.73 18.22 -6.10
C ALA A 94 -2.34 18.36 -7.51
N ALA A 95 -3.27 17.49 -7.88
CA ALA A 95 -4.01 17.55 -9.14
C ALA A 95 -4.83 18.85 -9.24
N THR A 96 -5.60 19.21 -8.21
CA THR A 96 -6.37 20.46 -8.18
C THR A 96 -5.48 21.69 -8.30
N ARG A 97 -4.32 21.72 -7.62
CA ARG A 97 -3.35 22.83 -7.75
C ARG A 97 -2.79 22.93 -9.16
N SER A 98 -2.46 21.80 -9.78
CA SER A 98 -1.99 21.76 -11.18
C SER A 98 -3.05 22.30 -12.14
N LEU A 99 -4.31 21.87 -11.96
CA LEU A 99 -5.44 22.36 -12.75
C LEU A 99 -5.67 23.86 -12.56
N LEU A 100 -5.60 24.36 -11.32
CA LEU A 100 -5.73 25.79 -11.03
C LEU A 100 -4.63 26.62 -11.70
N ASN A 101 -3.38 26.14 -11.64
CA ASN A 101 -2.26 26.81 -12.31
C ASN A 101 -2.46 26.83 -13.82
N THR A 102 -2.92 25.71 -14.39
CA THR A 102 -3.24 25.61 -15.82
C THR A 102 -4.34 26.60 -16.20
N ALA A 103 -5.42 26.67 -15.43
CA ALA A 103 -6.52 27.61 -15.65
C ALA A 103 -6.04 29.07 -15.60
N LYS A 104 -5.17 29.44 -14.64
CA LYS A 104 -4.57 30.78 -14.56
C LYS A 104 -3.71 31.12 -15.78
N VAL A 105 -2.94 30.17 -16.30
CA VAL A 105 -2.14 30.37 -17.52
C VAL A 105 -3.07 30.58 -18.73
N MET A 106 -4.16 29.82 -18.82
CA MET A 106 -5.16 29.96 -19.90
C MET A 106 -5.94 31.27 -19.82
N GLU A 107 -6.29 31.74 -18.62
CA GLU A 107 -6.97 33.02 -18.41
C GLU A 107 -6.12 34.21 -18.93
N ASN A 108 -4.82 34.17 -18.69
CA ASN A 108 -3.89 35.18 -19.16
C ASN A 108 -3.47 35.02 -20.63
N ASN A 109 -3.84 33.91 -21.28
CA ASN A 109 -3.49 33.63 -22.68
C ASN A 109 -4.69 33.08 -23.48
N PRO A 110 -5.46 33.93 -24.16
CA PRO A 110 -6.64 33.52 -24.91
C PRO A 110 -6.33 32.57 -26.08
N ILE A 111 -5.11 32.61 -26.64
CA ILE A 111 -4.68 31.67 -27.70
C ILE A 111 -4.52 30.26 -27.12
N ALA A 112 -3.94 30.14 -25.92
CA ALA A 112 -3.80 28.84 -25.24
C ALA A 112 -5.16 28.22 -24.89
N LEU A 113 -6.13 29.03 -24.45
CA LEU A 113 -7.50 28.57 -24.21
C LEU A 113 -8.14 28.06 -25.52
N ARG A 114 -8.05 28.82 -26.60
CA ARG A 114 -8.61 28.42 -27.90
C ARG A 114 -7.96 27.14 -28.45
N LEU A 115 -6.65 26.97 -28.26
CA LEU A 115 -5.96 25.74 -28.64
C LEU A 115 -6.50 24.54 -27.84
N LYS A 116 -6.75 24.70 -26.53
CA LYS A 116 -7.32 23.64 -25.70
C LYS A 116 -8.76 23.30 -26.07
N GLU A 117 -9.56 24.28 -26.44
CA GLU A 117 -10.91 24.05 -26.99
C GLU A 117 -10.85 23.21 -28.26
N LEU A 118 -9.97 23.55 -29.20
CA LEU A 118 -9.79 22.81 -30.45
C LEU A 118 -9.29 21.38 -30.19
N GLU A 119 -8.33 21.19 -29.29
CA GLU A 119 -7.87 19.86 -28.87
C GLU A 119 -9.02 19.03 -28.27
N THR A 120 -9.90 19.66 -27.49
CA THR A 120 -11.07 18.98 -26.91
C THR A 120 -12.09 18.61 -27.98
N LEU A 121 -12.32 19.50 -28.96
CA LEU A 121 -13.19 19.23 -30.10
C LEU A 121 -12.65 18.13 -31.00
N GLU A 122 -11.34 18.09 -31.26
CA GLU A 122 -10.67 17.02 -31.99
C GLU A 122 -10.86 15.68 -31.27
N ASN A 123 -10.64 15.63 -29.96
CA ASN A 123 -10.85 14.43 -29.16
C ASN A 123 -12.32 13.94 -29.19
N ILE A 124 -13.28 14.86 -29.17
CA ILE A 124 -14.72 14.51 -29.28
C ILE A 124 -15.03 13.99 -30.68
N ALA A 125 -14.55 14.67 -31.73
CA ALA A 125 -14.75 14.24 -33.12
C ALA A 125 -14.16 12.84 -33.35
N HIS A 126 -13.00 12.53 -32.76
CA HIS A 126 -12.37 11.23 -32.85
C HIS A 126 -13.13 10.11 -32.12
N ARG A 127 -14.03 10.44 -31.19
CA ARG A 127 -14.90 9.47 -30.48
C ARG A 127 -16.24 9.24 -31.17
N ILE A 128 -16.63 10.09 -32.14
CA ILE A 128 -17.88 9.98 -32.87
C ILE A 128 -17.61 9.32 -34.22
N ASP A 129 -17.70 7.98 -34.26
CA ASP A 129 -17.50 7.20 -35.49
C ASP A 129 -18.72 7.27 -36.44
N GLN A 130 -19.94 7.49 -35.92
CA GLN A 130 -21.16 7.46 -36.72
C GLN A 130 -22.20 8.46 -36.20
N ILE A 131 -22.53 9.46 -37.02
CA ILE A 131 -23.64 10.39 -36.77
C ILE A 131 -24.88 9.82 -37.49
N SER A 132 -25.79 9.21 -36.75
CA SER A 132 -27.06 8.71 -37.28
C SER A 132 -28.08 9.85 -37.40
N VAL A 133 -28.31 10.32 -38.62
CA VAL A 133 -29.30 11.36 -38.91
C VAL A 133 -30.68 10.72 -39.11
N TYR A 134 -31.60 10.96 -38.17
CA TYR A 134 -33.00 10.54 -38.28
C TYR A 134 -33.80 11.60 -39.04
N GLY A 135 -33.73 11.53 -40.36
CA GLY A 135 -34.44 12.43 -41.27
C GLY A 135 -33.94 12.11 -42.67
N GLY A 136 -34.79 11.49 -43.49
CA GLY A 136 -34.40 10.97 -44.81
C GLY A 136 -33.65 11.98 -45.69
N LEU A 137 -33.05 11.50 -46.78
CA LEU A 137 -32.17 12.27 -47.68
C LEU A 137 -32.69 13.68 -48.05
N ASP A 138 -34.02 13.85 -48.19
CA ASP A 138 -34.64 15.15 -48.48
C ASP A 138 -34.46 16.22 -47.38
N GLN A 139 -34.39 15.81 -46.10
CA GLN A 139 -34.23 16.73 -44.98
C GLN A 139 -32.78 17.20 -44.83
N VAL A 140 -31.82 16.36 -45.22
CA VAL A 140 -30.39 16.70 -45.28
C VAL A 140 -30.10 17.61 -46.48
N LEU A 141 -30.71 17.35 -47.64
CA LEU A 141 -30.52 18.15 -48.85
C LEU A 141 -31.15 19.55 -48.75
N ASN A 142 -32.31 19.70 -48.08
CA ASN A 142 -33.02 20.97 -48.01
C ASN A 142 -32.87 21.71 -46.66
N GLY A 143 -32.38 21.05 -45.61
CA GLY A 143 -32.29 21.62 -44.25
C GLY A 143 -31.16 22.61 -44.01
N LEU A 144 -30.15 22.67 -44.91
CA LEU A 144 -29.00 23.58 -44.79
C LEU A 144 -29.20 24.95 -45.44
N VAL A 145 -30.35 25.20 -46.09
CA VAL A 145 -30.63 26.52 -46.69
C VAL A 145 -31.67 27.27 -45.87
N LYS A 146 -31.26 27.72 -44.67
CA LYS A 146 -31.80 28.92 -44.00
C LYS A 146 -30.93 29.29 -42.81
N ILE A 147 -29.75 29.83 -43.10
CA ILE A 147 -29.20 30.91 -42.28
C ILE A 147 -29.55 32.18 -43.04
N LYS A 148 -30.69 32.79 -42.70
CA LYS A 148 -31.11 34.11 -43.18
C LYS A 148 -31.29 34.99 -41.94
N GLU A 149 -30.45 36.03 -41.92
CA GLU A 149 -30.35 37.19 -41.00
C GLU A 149 -30.08 36.91 -39.52
#